data_AF-A0A0U9HG48-F1
#
_entry.id   AF-A0A0U9HG48-F1
#
_cell.length_a   1.000
_cell.length_b   1.000
_cell.length_c   1.000
_cell.angle_alpha   90.00
_cell.angle_beta   90.00
_cell.angle_gamma   90.00
#
_symmetry.space_group_name_H-M   'P 1'
#
loop_
_entity.id
_entity.type
_entity.pdbx_description
1 polymer ?
#
loop_
_entity_poly.entity_id
_entity_poly.type
_entity_poly.pdbx_seq_one_letter_code
_entity_poly.pdbx_strand_id
1 'polypeptide(L)'
;MVSGGSSSLNKFGETLLRDERFTTSETKYSLKTVELSVKDLGFPKGTTMSQIFRQAGELGLNLCPLELGPYLRLIYLDQPESDKGRDSQEGHAPAGSITIASERVSADDEFPKGFYLRNIKGELWLRGYIADDLHVWNSYDRFIFGET
;
A
#
# COMPACT_ATOMS: atom_id res chain seq x y z
N MET A 1 16.48 8.47 -23.24
CA MET A 1 16.17 7.06 -22.96
C MET A 1 15.85 6.96 -21.48
N VAL A 2 14.59 6.77 -21.11
CA VAL A 2 14.26 6.40 -19.73
C VAL A 2 14.57 4.92 -19.65
N SER A 3 15.63 4.53 -18.94
CA SER A 3 15.84 3.14 -18.57
C SER A 3 14.64 2.72 -17.74
N GLY A 4 13.73 1.92 -18.30
CA GLY A 4 12.63 1.35 -17.54
C GLY A 4 13.22 0.52 -16.41
N GLY A 5 13.08 0.98 -15.17
CA GLY A 5 13.47 0.19 -14.00
C GLY A 5 12.62 -1.08 -13.97
N SER A 6 13.27 -2.24 -13.84
CA SER A 6 12.54 -3.50 -13.65
C SER A 6 11.89 -3.49 -12.27
N SER A 7 10.56 -3.51 -12.21
CA SER A 7 9.81 -3.68 -10.97
C SER A 7 9.41 -5.15 -10.78
N SER A 8 9.62 -5.67 -9.59
CA SER A 8 9.27 -7.05 -9.23
C SER A 8 7.87 -7.16 -8.62
N LEU A 9 7.22 -8.30 -8.85
CA LEU A 9 5.88 -8.62 -8.36
C LEU A 9 5.93 -9.87 -7.48
N ASN A 10 5.10 -9.93 -6.44
CA ASN A 10 4.79 -11.20 -5.78
C ASN A 10 3.51 -11.81 -6.35
N LYS A 11 3.25 -13.09 -6.05
CA LYS A 11 2.07 -13.82 -6.50
C LYS A 11 0.75 -13.08 -6.23
N PHE A 12 0.61 -12.44 -5.07
CA PHE A 12 -0.59 -11.67 -4.73
C PHE A 12 -0.74 -10.41 -5.58
N GLY A 13 0.36 -9.73 -5.90
CA GLY A 13 0.34 -8.59 -6.81
C GLY A 13 -0.05 -9.01 -8.22
N GLU A 14 0.48 -10.15 -8.69
CA GLU A 14 0.06 -10.74 -9.96
C GLU A 14 -1.43 -11.14 -9.96
N THR A 15 -1.92 -11.73 -8.87
CA THR A 15 -3.34 -12.08 -8.71
C THR A 15 -4.23 -10.84 -8.84
N LEU A 16 -3.89 -9.74 -8.15
CA LEU A 16 -4.65 -8.49 -8.25
C LEU A 16 -4.64 -7.92 -9.68
N LEU A 17 -3.48 -7.88 -10.33
CA LEU A 17 -3.35 -7.34 -11.69
C LEU A 17 -4.10 -8.17 -12.74
N ARG A 18 -4.32 -9.46 -12.50
CA ARG A 18 -5.02 -10.39 -13.40
C ARG A 18 -6.51 -10.50 -13.10
N ASP A 19 -6.98 -9.96 -11.98
CA ASP A 19 -8.38 -10.02 -11.59
C ASP A 19 -9.22 -9.07 -12.45
N GLU A 20 -10.38 -9.53 -12.93
CA GLU A 20 -11.27 -8.73 -13.78
C GLU A 20 -11.84 -7.48 -13.07
N ARG A 21 -11.86 -7.48 -11.73
CA ARG A 21 -12.29 -6.33 -10.93
C ARG A 21 -11.19 -5.28 -10.79
N PHE A 22 -9.94 -5.60 -11.15
CA PHE A 22 -8.90 -4.59 -11.30
C PHE A 22 -9.14 -3.85 -12.62
N THR A 23 -9.67 -2.64 -12.50
CA THR A 23 -9.90 -1.73 -13.62
C THR A 23 -8.94 -0.54 -13.54
N THR A 24 -8.73 0.09 -14.69
CA THR A 24 -7.97 1.33 -14.81
C THR A 24 -8.85 2.40 -15.41
N SER A 25 -8.61 3.65 -15.06
CA SER A 25 -9.36 4.77 -15.61
C SER A 25 -9.07 4.94 -17.10
N GLU A 26 -10.12 5.06 -17.92
CA GLU A 26 -9.99 5.27 -19.37
C GLU A 26 -9.38 6.62 -19.72
N THR A 27 -9.50 7.60 -18.81
CA THR A 27 -8.99 8.95 -18.99
C THR A 27 -7.93 9.26 -17.96
N LYS A 28 -6.92 10.03 -18.38
CA LYS A 28 -5.87 10.50 -17.48
C LYS A 28 -6.43 11.56 -16.54
N TYR A 29 -6.15 11.41 -15.25
CA TYR A 29 -6.50 12.37 -14.21
C TYR A 29 -5.29 12.67 -13.32
N SER A 30 -5.46 13.62 -12.40
CA SER A 30 -4.49 13.90 -11.34
C SER A 30 -5.12 13.59 -10.00
N LEU A 31 -4.38 12.89 -9.16
CA LEU A 31 -4.76 12.57 -7.80
C LEU A 31 -3.76 13.21 -6.85
N LYS A 32 -4.24 14.01 -5.91
CA LYS A 32 -3.43 14.48 -4.79
C LYS A 32 -3.39 13.40 -3.72
N THR A 33 -2.21 13.14 -3.17
CA THR A 33 -2.02 12.06 -2.22
C THR A 33 -1.18 12.53 -1.04
N VAL A 34 -1.44 11.92 0.11
CA VAL A 34 -0.66 12.13 1.34
C VAL A 34 -0.22 10.78 1.90
N GLU A 35 1.01 10.74 2.40
CA GLU A 35 1.60 9.56 3.02
C GLU A 35 1.68 9.75 4.54
N LEU A 36 0.89 8.98 5.28
CA LEU A 36 0.80 9.05 6.74
C LEU A 36 1.18 7.71 7.36
N SER A 37 1.84 7.76 8.51
CA SER A 37 1.98 6.56 9.33
C SER A 37 0.76 6.35 10.22
N VAL A 38 0.57 5.12 10.70
CA VAL A 38 -0.54 4.76 11.62
C VAL A 38 -0.52 5.62 12.90
N LYS A 39 0.65 6.01 13.41
CA LYS A 39 0.75 6.98 14.51
C LYS A 39 0.29 8.40 14.12
N ASP A 40 0.51 8.84 12.87
CA ASP A 40 0.11 10.18 12.40
C ASP A 40 -1.41 10.26 12.29
N LEU A 41 -2.07 9.13 12.07
CA LEU A 41 -3.52 8.96 12.17
C LEU A 41 -4.03 8.89 13.62
N GLY A 42 -3.16 9.02 14.64
CA GLY A 42 -3.57 9.03 16.04
C GLY A 42 -3.53 7.66 16.74
N PHE A 43 -2.93 6.63 16.13
CA PHE A 43 -2.81 5.29 16.71
C PHE A 43 -1.36 4.93 17.09
N PRO A 44 -0.81 5.47 18.19
CA PRO A 44 0.60 5.27 18.57
C PRO A 44 0.95 3.83 18.95
N LYS A 45 -0.05 2.97 19.18
CA LYS A 45 0.10 1.55 19.50
C LYS A 45 -0.27 0.61 18.34
N GLY A 46 -0.56 1.16 17.16
CA GLY A 46 -1.14 0.41 16.06
C GLY A 46 -2.65 0.22 16.20
N THR A 47 -3.29 -0.25 15.12
CA THR A 47 -4.75 -0.42 15.04
C THR A 47 -5.13 -1.30 13.83
N THR A 48 -6.41 -1.67 13.68
CA THR A 48 -6.89 -2.42 12.51
C THR A 48 -7.08 -1.55 11.27
N MET A 49 -7.13 -2.18 10.09
CA MET A 49 -7.41 -1.50 8.82
C MET A 49 -8.72 -0.71 8.83
N SER A 50 -9.78 -1.26 9.42
CA SER A 50 -11.09 -0.60 9.49
C SER A 50 -11.04 0.68 10.33
N GLN A 51 -10.28 0.68 11.42
CA GLN A 51 -10.05 1.87 12.24
C GLN A 51 -9.19 2.90 11.50
N ILE A 52 -8.18 2.47 10.72
CA ILE A 52 -7.37 3.36 9.87
C ILE A 52 -8.25 4.08 8.85
N PHE A 53 -9.08 3.34 8.11
CA PHE A 53 -9.93 3.92 7.07
C PHE A 53 -11.00 4.84 7.64
N ARG A 54 -11.61 4.47 8.78
CA ARG A 54 -12.56 5.34 9.48
C ARG A 54 -11.89 6.67 9.89
N GLN A 55 -10.72 6.60 10.52
CA GLN A 55 -10.02 7.78 10.98
C GLN A 55 -9.53 8.66 9.83
N ALA A 56 -9.08 8.06 8.72
CA ALA A 56 -8.73 8.80 7.52
C ALA A 56 -9.94 9.59 6.99
N GLY A 57 -11.13 8.96 6.93
CA GLY A 57 -12.37 9.64 6.56
C GLY A 57 -12.74 10.79 7.50
N GLU A 58 -12.59 10.62 8.82
CA GLU A 58 -12.80 11.69 9.81
C GLU A 58 -11.82 12.88 9.64
N LEU A 59 -10.64 12.62 9.06
CA LEU A 59 -9.63 13.64 8.73
C LEU A 59 -9.83 14.24 7.33
N GLY A 60 -10.88 13.87 6.60
CA GLY A 60 -11.16 14.36 5.25
C GLY A 60 -10.28 13.74 4.16
N LEU A 61 -9.67 12.58 4.43
CA LEU A 61 -8.89 11.80 3.49
C LEU A 61 -9.76 10.72 2.83
N ASN A 62 -9.42 10.39 1.58
CA ASN A 62 -10.14 9.40 0.78
C ASN A 62 -9.29 8.14 0.58
N LEU A 63 -9.97 7.02 0.34
CA LEU A 63 -9.30 5.83 -0.19
C LEU A 63 -8.84 6.09 -1.63
N CYS A 64 -7.70 5.53 -1.98
CA CYS A 64 -7.11 5.60 -3.30
C CYS A 64 -7.74 4.58 -4.26
N PRO A 65 -7.80 4.89 -5.56
CA PRO A 65 -8.08 3.90 -6.58
C PRO A 65 -6.96 2.85 -6.61
N LEU A 66 -7.31 1.59 -6.84
CA LEU A 66 -6.36 0.48 -6.77
C LEU A 66 -5.23 0.57 -7.82
N GLU A 67 -5.52 1.17 -8.98
CA GLU A 67 -4.53 1.45 -10.04
C GLU A 67 -3.39 2.39 -9.59
N LEU A 68 -3.56 3.11 -8.48
CA LEU A 68 -2.51 3.97 -7.92
C LEU A 68 -1.26 3.15 -7.53
N GLY A 69 -1.41 1.91 -7.06
CA GLY A 69 -0.27 1.06 -6.68
C GLY A 69 0.67 0.79 -7.86
N PRO A 70 0.17 0.18 -8.96
CA PRO A 70 0.95 0.02 -10.19
C PRO A 70 1.49 1.33 -10.74
N TYR A 71 0.68 2.39 -10.75
CA TYR A 71 1.12 3.71 -11.23
C TYR A 71 2.30 4.25 -10.43
N LEU A 72 2.20 4.28 -9.09
CA LEU A 72 3.28 4.74 -8.23
C LEU A 72 4.53 3.89 -8.39
N ARG A 73 4.42 2.58 -8.56
CA ARG A 73 5.61 1.75 -8.73
C ARG A 73 6.42 2.17 -9.96
N LEU A 74 5.75 2.54 -11.06
CA LEU A 74 6.38 2.96 -12.30
C LEU A 74 7.09 4.32 -12.18
N ILE A 75 6.59 5.22 -11.33
CA ILE A 75 7.10 6.60 -11.24
C ILE A 75 7.98 6.88 -10.01
N TYR A 76 7.75 6.16 -8.90
CA TYR A 76 8.47 6.37 -7.65
C TYR A 76 9.70 5.48 -7.59
N LEU A 77 10.79 5.86 -8.26
CA LEU A 77 11.96 4.98 -8.45
C LEU A 77 13.04 5.14 -7.37
N ASP A 78 12.93 6.17 -6.54
CA ASP A 78 13.88 6.54 -5.48
C ASP A 78 13.36 6.18 -4.08
N GLN A 79 12.45 5.21 -3.98
CA GLN A 79 11.99 4.68 -2.69
C GLN A 79 13.19 4.22 -1.84
N PRO A 80 13.34 4.71 -0.60
CA PRO A 80 14.41 4.26 0.30
C PRO A 80 14.36 2.75 0.56
N GLU A 81 15.52 2.11 0.70
CA GLU A 81 15.62 0.68 1.03
C GLU A 81 14.93 0.38 2.37
N SER A 82 14.22 -0.74 2.42
CA SER A 82 13.69 -1.25 3.68
C SER A 82 14.81 -1.55 4.66
N ASP A 83 14.75 -0.91 5.83
CA ASP A 83 15.81 -0.99 6.82
C ASP A 83 15.92 -2.39 7.44
N LYS A 84 17.09 -3.01 7.32
CA LYS A 84 17.35 -4.43 7.68
C LYS A 84 17.08 -4.73 9.16
N GLY A 85 17.12 -3.72 10.03
CA GLY A 85 16.98 -3.88 11.48
C GLY A 85 15.56 -4.22 11.94
N ARG A 86 14.52 -3.83 11.20
CA ARG A 86 13.11 -4.04 11.59
C ARG A 86 12.46 -5.27 10.95
N ASP A 87 13.06 -5.82 9.90
CA ASP A 87 12.62 -7.08 9.25
C ASP A 87 12.75 -8.32 10.18
N SER A 88 13.34 -8.16 11.36
CA SER A 88 13.64 -9.23 12.33
C SER A 88 12.72 -9.27 13.56
N GLN A 89 11.74 -8.36 13.68
CA GLN A 89 10.70 -8.48 14.71
C GLN A 89 9.45 -9.12 14.10
N GLU A 90 9.03 -10.27 14.65
CA GLU A 90 7.85 -11.00 14.18
C GLU A 90 6.58 -10.12 14.29
N GLY A 91 5.79 -10.04 13.22
CA GLY A 91 4.52 -9.31 13.19
C GLY A 91 4.57 -7.86 12.72
N HIS A 92 5.71 -7.36 12.22
CA HIS A 92 5.85 -5.98 11.75
C HIS A 92 5.84 -5.88 10.22
N ALA A 93 5.24 -4.83 9.65
CA ALA A 93 5.53 -4.50 8.26
C ALA A 93 6.99 -3.97 8.17
N PRO A 94 7.72 -4.36 7.12
CA PRO A 94 9.09 -3.89 6.87
C PRO A 94 9.20 -2.36 6.97
N ALA A 95 10.28 -1.85 7.55
CA ALA A 95 10.57 -0.42 7.45
C ALA A 95 10.56 0.01 5.96
N GLY A 96 9.96 1.15 5.64
CA GLY A 96 9.96 1.70 4.27
C GLY A 96 8.93 1.11 3.30
N SER A 97 8.08 0.15 3.72
CA SER A 97 6.91 -0.21 2.89
C SER A 97 5.83 0.86 2.95
N ILE A 98 5.13 1.06 1.83
CA ILE A 98 4.03 2.02 1.72
C ILE A 98 2.81 1.32 1.15
N THR A 99 1.75 1.20 1.95
CA THR A 99 0.49 0.56 1.57
C THR A 99 -0.42 1.56 0.86
N ILE A 100 -1.08 1.13 -0.21
CA ILE A 100 -2.12 1.93 -0.85
C ILE A 100 -3.41 1.72 -0.08
N ALA A 101 -3.95 2.79 0.52
CA ALA A 101 -5.24 2.71 1.22
C ALA A 101 -6.37 2.63 0.20
N SER A 102 -6.66 1.44 -0.33
CA SER A 102 -7.71 1.20 -1.32
C SER A 102 -8.87 0.40 -0.74
N GLU A 103 -10.03 0.47 -1.41
CA GLU A 103 -11.11 -0.48 -1.15
C GLU A 103 -10.65 -1.93 -1.40
N ARG A 104 -11.28 -2.86 -0.69
CA ARG A 104 -11.02 -4.29 -0.87
C ARG A 104 -11.66 -4.79 -2.14
N VAL A 105 -10.89 -5.52 -2.94
CA VAL A 105 -11.39 -6.17 -4.16
C VAL A 105 -12.32 -7.36 -3.85
N SER A 106 -12.11 -8.02 -2.71
CA SER A 106 -12.87 -9.20 -2.28
C SER A 106 -13.05 -9.25 -0.76
N ALA A 107 -14.19 -9.79 -0.32
CA ALA A 107 -14.44 -10.11 1.08
C ALA A 107 -13.70 -11.38 1.55
N ASP A 108 -13.29 -12.24 0.62
CA ASP A 108 -12.53 -13.46 0.92
C ASP A 108 -11.16 -13.12 1.53
N ASP A 109 -10.89 -13.61 2.75
CA ASP A 109 -9.65 -13.38 3.49
C ASP A 109 -8.44 -14.07 2.89
N GLU A 110 -8.62 -15.06 2.02
CA GLU A 110 -7.51 -15.64 1.24
C GLU A 110 -7.23 -14.86 -0.06
N PHE A 111 -8.07 -13.90 -0.41
CA PHE A 111 -7.89 -13.05 -1.57
C PHE A 111 -7.09 -11.78 -1.21
N PRO A 112 -6.14 -11.33 -2.07
CA PRO A 112 -5.37 -10.13 -1.80
C PRO A 112 -6.24 -8.87 -1.61
N LYS A 113 -5.93 -8.07 -0.59
CA LYS A 113 -6.75 -6.92 -0.20
C LYS A 113 -6.35 -5.62 -0.89
N GLY A 114 -5.11 -5.52 -1.39
CA GLY A 114 -4.60 -4.32 -2.07
C GLY A 114 -3.10 -4.41 -2.35
N PHE A 115 -2.52 -3.29 -2.79
CA PHE A 115 -1.11 -3.16 -3.12
C PHE A 115 -0.29 -2.42 -2.05
N TYR A 116 0.99 -2.73 -1.98
CA TYR A 116 2.00 -1.93 -1.29
C TYR A 116 3.32 -1.92 -2.06
N LEU A 117 4.07 -0.83 -1.88
CA LEU A 117 5.41 -0.64 -2.45
C LEU A 117 6.47 -1.06 -1.44
N ARG A 118 7.56 -1.65 -1.91
CA ARG A 118 8.72 -1.96 -1.07
C ARG A 118 10.01 -1.87 -1.87
N ASN A 119 11.10 -1.45 -1.25
CA ASN A 119 12.45 -1.60 -1.80
C ASN A 119 13.21 -2.62 -0.94
N ILE A 120 13.59 -3.77 -1.52
CA ILE A 120 14.36 -4.80 -0.83
C ILE A 120 15.73 -4.89 -1.51
N LYS A 121 16.81 -4.51 -0.81
CA LYS A 121 18.17 -4.61 -1.35
C LYS A 121 18.36 -3.93 -2.71
N GLY A 122 17.71 -2.77 -2.90
CA GLY A 122 17.74 -2.01 -4.15
C GLY A 122 16.74 -2.47 -5.21
N GLU A 123 16.03 -3.58 -4.98
CA GLU A 123 15.00 -4.07 -5.88
C GLU A 123 13.65 -3.43 -5.53
N LEU A 124 13.00 -2.82 -6.53
CA LEU A 124 11.71 -2.15 -6.37
C LEU A 124 10.57 -3.13 -6.60
N TRP A 125 9.75 -3.33 -5.57
CA TRP A 125 8.63 -4.26 -5.60
C TRP A 125 7.29 -3.52 -5.60
N LEU A 126 6.35 -4.05 -6.37
CA LEU A 126 4.91 -3.90 -6.16
C LEU A 126 4.40 -5.23 -5.61
N ARG A 127 3.80 -5.22 -4.41
CA ARG A 127 3.34 -6.45 -3.77
C ARG A 127 1.86 -6.36 -3.45
N GLY A 128 1.14 -7.46 -3.62
CA GLY A 128 -0.15 -7.68 -2.99
C GLY A 128 0.03 -8.22 -1.57
N TYR A 129 -0.95 -7.97 -0.71
CA TYR A 129 -1.01 -8.51 0.65
C TYR A 129 -2.38 -9.13 0.94
N ILE A 130 -2.38 -10.08 1.88
CA ILE A 130 -3.57 -10.62 2.54
C ILE A 130 -3.56 -10.10 3.97
N ALA A 131 -4.73 -9.71 4.46
CA ALA A 131 -4.95 -9.36 5.86
C ALA A 131 -6.42 -9.60 6.19
N ASP A 132 -6.70 -10.23 7.32
CA ASP A 132 -8.05 -10.30 7.87
C ASP A 132 -8.42 -8.98 8.59
N ASP A 133 -9.64 -8.93 9.12
CA ASP A 133 -10.13 -7.77 9.87
C ASP A 133 -9.48 -7.57 11.25
N LEU A 134 -8.81 -8.61 11.76
CA LEU A 134 -8.15 -8.61 13.06
C LEU A 134 -6.68 -8.19 12.98
N HIS A 135 -6.11 -8.15 11.78
CA HIS A 135 -4.74 -7.75 11.55
C HIS A 135 -4.49 -6.32 12.04
N VAL A 136 -3.53 -6.20 12.96
CA VAL A 136 -3.10 -4.92 13.54
C VAL A 136 -1.89 -4.41 12.78
N TRP A 137 -2.05 -3.24 12.17
CA TRP A 137 -0.95 -2.46 11.61
C TRP A 137 -0.24 -1.73 12.73
N ASN A 138 1.08 -1.82 12.78
CA ASN A 138 1.87 -1.17 13.82
C ASN A 138 1.96 0.34 13.57
N SER A 139 2.37 1.08 14.59
CA SER A 139 2.36 2.54 14.57
C SER A 139 3.28 3.19 13.52
N TYR A 140 4.25 2.46 12.98
CA TYR A 140 5.17 2.95 11.94
C TYR A 140 4.76 2.56 10.52
N ASP A 141 3.74 1.70 10.36
CA ASP A 141 3.25 1.32 9.04
C ASP A 141 2.70 2.54 8.31
N ARG A 142 2.98 2.63 7.01
CA ARG A 142 2.71 3.84 6.21
C ARG A 142 1.68 3.54 5.15
N PHE A 143 0.75 4.47 5.00
CA PHE A 143 -0.35 4.42 4.05
C PHE A 143 -0.36 5.66 3.18
N ILE A 144 -0.66 5.49 1.90
CA ILE A 144 -1.02 6.58 0.99
C ILE A 144 -2.54 6.68 0.91
N PHE A 145 -3.05 7.89 1.15
CA PHE A 145 -4.45 8.28 1.00
C PHE A 145 -4.59 9.34 -0.09
N GLY A 146 -5.80 9.46 -0.65
CA GLY A 146 -6.18 10.57 -1.50
C GLY A 146 -6.57 11.79 -0.66
N GLU A 147 -6.26 12.99 -1.14
CA GLU A 147 -6.79 14.23 -0.59
C GLU A 147 -8.08 14.64 -1.33
N THR A 148 -8.94 15.38 -0.63
CA THR A 148 -10.16 15.97 -1.22
C THR A 148 -9.86 17.28 -1.94
#